data_AF-A0A537YG95-F1
#
_entry.id   AF-A0A537YG95-F1
#
_cell.length_a   1.000
_cell.length_b   1.000
_cell.length_c   1.000
_cell.angle_alpha   90.00
_cell.angle_beta   90.00
_cell.angle_gamma   90.00
#
_symmetry.space_group_name_H-M   'P 1'
#
loop_
_entity.id
_entity.type
_entity.pdbx_description
1 polymer ?
#
loop_
_entity_poly.entity_id
_entity_poly.type
_entity_poly.pdbx_seq_one_letter_code
_entity_poly.pdbx_strand_id
1 'polypeptide(L)'
;GDRRPCCRRHDRDHRSRVHRSRLPVVRRHVVLPRGIDPTRDGSTGTPSVTQKACSNCGHPLTETARFCPHCGRDVTAPGGTVLTAAPPPPAPAGGEEEVLPWRAVEAIPIYVISIIATFIVLVPIGFALRPLTNCGENLACARHQDLFKALSIGVNELALLVTVLLWVRYVHNRGPRSLGFKNLTAANALIGVGIGLAGEFLALIVAGILAAIIQSFTHSPVQTPKQISLQTHPAVSVLVIVGISVIAITPFAEEAFFRGFIFRRLGQRYRLGWAVVLSAAIFAVLHLIPFIMLPIFALGALLASIVYARKSLFPSVFAHMTFNAIGFTLQFIFLRK
;
A
#
# COMPACT_ATOMS: atom_id res chain seq x y z
N GLY A 1 -38.25 -27.56 31.54
CA GLY A 1 -39.15 -26.44 31.85
C GLY A 1 -38.76 -25.84 33.17
N ASP A 2 -39.03 -24.59 33.51
CA ASP A 2 -39.47 -23.38 32.82
C ASP A 2 -39.65 -22.37 33.96
N ARG A 3 -39.24 -21.12 33.72
CA ARG A 3 -39.80 -19.88 34.29
C ARG A 3 -39.72 -19.56 35.80
N ARG A 4 -39.14 -18.37 36.04
CA ARG A 4 -39.46 -17.42 37.13
C ARG A 4 -40.96 -17.10 37.17
N PRO A 5 -41.43 -16.46 38.26
CA PRO A 5 -42.05 -15.15 38.07
C PRO A 5 -41.71 -14.10 39.13
N CYS A 6 -42.00 -12.85 38.75
CA CYS A 6 -41.76 -11.58 39.42
C CYS A 6 -42.80 -11.16 40.47
N CYS A 7 -42.42 -10.14 41.26
CA CYS A 7 -43.22 -9.06 41.86
C CYS A 7 -44.06 -9.29 43.13
N ARG A 8 -43.73 -8.57 44.22
CA ARG A 8 -44.57 -7.47 44.78
C ARG A 8 -43.85 -6.66 45.90
N ARG A 9 -44.25 -5.39 45.98
CA ARG A 9 -43.76 -4.25 46.78
C ARG A 9 -44.03 -4.35 48.29
N HIS A 10 -43.22 -3.69 49.12
CA HIS A 10 -43.69 -2.67 50.08
C HIS A 10 -42.55 -1.80 50.66
N ASP A 11 -42.87 -0.51 50.81
CA ASP A 11 -42.10 0.58 51.41
C ASP A 11 -41.56 0.32 52.84
N ARG A 12 -40.40 0.91 53.17
CA ARG A 12 -40.25 1.97 54.20
C ARG A 12 -38.78 2.36 54.42
N ASP A 13 -38.46 3.55 53.94
CA ASP A 13 -37.80 4.67 54.63
C ASP A 13 -36.78 4.37 55.76
N HIS A 14 -35.49 4.66 55.54
CA HIS A 14 -34.66 5.35 56.53
C HIS A 14 -33.34 5.92 55.97
N ARG A 15 -32.96 7.06 56.53
CA ARG A 15 -32.04 8.08 56.01
C ARG A 15 -30.54 7.73 56.08
N SER A 16 -29.82 8.35 55.14
CA SER A 16 -28.51 9.02 55.25
C SER A 16 -27.28 8.24 55.75
N ARG A 17 -26.27 8.12 54.86
CA ARG A 17 -24.85 8.36 55.17
C ARG A 17 -24.08 8.77 53.90
N VAL A 18 -23.74 10.05 53.83
CA VAL A 18 -22.86 10.63 52.81
C VAL A 18 -21.42 10.28 53.18
N HIS A 19 -20.78 9.40 52.41
CA HIS A 19 -19.32 9.23 52.48
C HIS A 19 -18.65 10.25 51.56
N ARG A 20 -18.12 11.34 52.14
CA ARG A 20 -17.19 12.25 51.49
C ARG A 20 -15.82 11.57 51.38
N SER A 21 -15.48 11.02 50.22
CA SER A 21 -14.09 10.67 49.88
C SER A 21 -13.36 11.92 49.39
N ARG A 22 -12.42 12.43 50.20
CA ARG A 22 -11.48 13.49 49.83
C ARG A 22 -10.48 12.92 48.81
N LEU A 23 -10.51 13.40 47.57
CA LEU A 23 -9.45 13.18 46.59
C LEU A 23 -8.40 14.31 46.72
N PRO A 24 -7.10 14.01 46.70
CA PRO A 24 -6.05 15.02 46.83
C PRO A 24 -5.91 15.85 45.54
N VAL A 25 -5.94 17.17 45.69
CA VAL A 25 -5.65 18.15 44.63
C VAL A 25 -4.14 18.14 44.36
N VAL A 26 -3.71 17.57 43.24
CA VAL A 26 -2.35 17.71 42.74
C VAL A 26 -2.24 19.07 42.05
N ARG A 27 -1.63 20.06 42.72
CA ARG A 27 -1.21 21.32 42.09
C ARG A 27 0.00 21.03 41.19
N ARG A 28 -0.20 21.04 39.87
CA ARG A 28 0.92 21.16 38.92
C ARG A 28 1.27 22.64 38.78
N HIS A 29 2.46 23.02 39.21
CA HIS A 29 3.08 24.29 38.86
C HIS A 29 3.39 24.29 37.35
N VAL A 30 2.73 25.18 36.61
CA VAL A 30 3.08 25.48 35.22
C VAL A 30 4.24 26.47 35.25
N VAL A 31 5.39 26.03 34.75
CA VAL A 31 6.53 26.89 34.45
C VAL A 31 6.22 27.62 33.14
N LEU A 32 6.10 28.94 33.19
CA LEU A 32 5.97 29.80 32.01
C LEU A 32 7.36 29.98 31.35
N PRO A 33 7.54 29.71 30.04
CA PRO A 33 8.75 30.13 29.35
C PRO A 33 8.74 31.66 29.17
N ARG A 34 9.87 32.29 29.46
CA ARG A 34 10.13 33.71 29.23
C ARG A 34 10.05 34.06 27.74
N GLY A 35 9.67 35.31 27.48
CA GLY A 35 9.26 35.85 26.18
C GLY A 35 10.26 35.66 25.03
N ILE A 36 9.68 35.46 23.85
CA ILE A 36 10.36 35.47 22.56
C ILE A 36 10.20 36.88 21.95
N ASP A 37 11.34 37.45 21.60
CA ASP A 37 11.59 38.72 20.91
C ASP A 37 10.86 38.80 19.55
N PRO A 38 10.06 39.86 19.26
CA PRO A 38 9.25 39.96 18.05
C PRO A 38 10.00 40.61 16.86
N THR A 39 11.31 40.38 16.69
CA THR A 39 12.06 40.90 15.54
C THR A 39 12.81 39.81 14.78
N ARG A 40 12.07 38.85 14.20
CA ARG A 40 12.60 38.05 13.09
C ARG A 40 11.51 37.69 12.09
N ASP A 41 11.45 38.50 11.05
CA ASP A 41 10.60 38.31 9.88
C ASP A 41 11.07 37.08 9.08
N GLY A 42 10.11 36.32 8.56
CA GLY A 42 10.31 35.00 7.98
C GLY A 42 9.00 34.38 7.52
N SER A 43 8.51 34.86 6.39
CA SER A 43 7.30 34.48 5.66
C SER A 43 6.92 32.98 5.67
N THR A 44 5.80 32.65 6.32
CA THR A 44 4.69 31.80 5.82
C THR A 44 3.63 31.68 6.92
N GLY A 45 2.95 32.78 7.24
CA GLY A 45 1.80 32.77 8.15
C GLY A 45 0.51 32.82 7.35
N THR A 46 -0.22 31.71 7.29
CA THR A 46 -1.65 31.70 6.91
C THR A 46 -2.37 32.79 7.73
N PRO A 47 -3.28 33.60 7.17
CA PRO A 47 -3.99 34.58 7.99
C PRO A 47 -4.74 33.83 9.09
N SER A 48 -4.34 34.03 10.35
CA SER A 48 -5.07 33.47 11.48
C SER A 48 -6.43 34.13 11.48
N VAL A 49 -7.47 33.42 11.07
CA VAL A 49 -8.83 33.93 11.13
C VAL A 49 -9.14 34.18 12.60
N THR A 50 -9.26 35.45 12.99
CA THR A 50 -9.63 35.85 14.35
C THR A 50 -11.14 35.73 14.52
N GLN A 51 -11.60 34.92 15.46
CA GLN A 51 -13.01 34.72 15.78
C GLN A 51 -13.45 35.67 16.91
N LYS A 52 -14.62 36.32 16.76
CA LYS A 52 -15.24 37.15 17.80
C LYS A 52 -15.71 36.23 18.94
N ALA A 53 -15.27 36.49 20.17
CA ALA A 53 -15.65 35.73 21.36
C ALA A 53 -16.10 36.66 22.50
N CYS A 54 -16.89 36.13 23.44
CA CYS A 54 -17.33 36.86 24.62
C CYS A 54 -16.15 37.12 25.56
N SER A 55 -15.96 38.38 25.98
CA SER A 55 -14.86 38.75 26.89
C SER A 55 -14.99 38.14 28.30
N ASN A 56 -16.18 37.69 28.69
CA ASN A 56 -16.45 37.15 30.01
C ASN A 56 -16.19 35.65 30.14
N CYS A 57 -16.68 34.86 29.18
CA CYS A 57 -16.63 33.40 29.23
C CYS A 57 -15.86 32.77 28.07
N GLY A 58 -15.36 33.57 27.12
CA GLY A 58 -14.64 33.08 25.95
C GLY A 58 -15.51 32.38 24.89
N HIS A 59 -16.84 32.35 25.06
CA HIS A 59 -17.72 31.68 24.11
C HIS A 59 -17.69 32.36 22.73
N PRO A 60 -17.54 31.61 21.62
CA PRO A 60 -17.58 32.16 20.26
C PRO A 60 -18.91 32.85 19.97
N LEU A 61 -18.87 34.01 19.34
CA LEU A 61 -20.04 34.82 19.01
C LEU A 61 -20.21 34.89 17.49
N THR A 62 -21.47 34.87 17.05
CA THR A 62 -21.81 35.27 15.69
C THR A 62 -21.63 36.78 15.54
N GLU A 63 -21.40 37.26 14.31
CA GLU A 63 -21.16 38.69 14.06
C GLU A 63 -22.32 39.58 14.55
N THR A 64 -23.55 39.06 14.48
CA THR A 64 -24.80 39.73 14.85
C THR A 64 -25.22 39.56 16.32
N ALA A 65 -24.46 38.85 17.14
CA ALA A 65 -24.83 38.61 18.53
C ALA A 65 -24.85 39.91 19.35
N ARG A 66 -25.98 40.20 20.00
CA ARG A 66 -26.13 41.29 20.99
C ARG A 66 -25.87 40.83 22.43
N PHE A 67 -26.20 39.57 22.73
CA PHE A 67 -25.94 38.93 24.02
C PHE A 67 -25.18 37.61 23.82
N CYS A 68 -24.33 37.25 24.79
CA CYS A 68 -23.65 35.96 24.79
C CYS A 68 -24.65 34.85 25.14
N PRO A 69 -24.84 33.83 24.30
CA PRO A 69 -25.81 32.76 24.55
C PRO A 69 -25.44 31.87 25.75
N HIS A 70 -24.17 31.90 26.18
CA HIS A 70 -23.68 31.06 27.27
C HIS A 70 -23.75 31.73 28.65
N CYS A 71 -23.45 33.04 28.74
CA CYS A 71 -23.40 33.74 30.02
C CYS A 71 -24.36 34.94 30.12
N GLY A 72 -25.12 35.24 29.07
CA GLY A 72 -26.12 36.32 29.06
C GLY A 72 -25.54 37.73 29.00
N ARG A 73 -24.21 37.90 28.97
CA ARG A 73 -23.57 39.23 28.93
C ARG A 73 -23.90 39.97 27.64
N ASP A 74 -24.19 41.27 27.74
CA ASP A 74 -24.27 42.17 26.60
C ASP A 74 -22.89 42.35 25.97
N VAL A 75 -22.78 42.04 24.68
CA VAL A 75 -21.54 42.06 23.91
C VAL A 75 -21.45 43.25 22.96
N THR A 76 -22.43 44.17 23.00
CA THR A 76 -22.45 45.41 22.22
C THR A 76 -21.71 46.55 22.91
N ALA A 77 -21.54 46.49 24.24
CA ALA A 77 -20.79 47.47 25.01
C ALA A 77 -19.27 47.40 24.75
N PRO A 78 -18.53 48.52 24.88
CA PRO A 78 -17.07 48.53 24.82
C PRO A 78 -16.48 47.51 25.80
N GLY A 79 -15.61 46.62 25.32
CA GLY A 79 -15.02 45.53 26.12
C GLY A 79 -15.90 44.29 26.30
N GLY A 80 -17.05 44.19 25.61
CA GLY A 80 -17.91 43.00 25.61
C GLY A 80 -17.40 41.82 24.78
N THR A 81 -16.44 42.06 23.88
CA THR A 81 -15.86 41.03 23.01
C THR A 81 -14.34 41.06 22.97
N VAL A 82 -13.74 39.92 22.64
CA VAL A 82 -12.31 39.72 22.39
C VAL A 82 -12.15 38.95 21.08
N LEU A 83 -11.07 39.22 20.35
CA LEU A 83 -10.67 38.43 19.20
C LEU A 83 -9.79 37.27 19.66
N THR A 84 -10.24 36.04 19.42
CA THR A 84 -9.48 34.83 19.73
C THR A 84 -9.00 34.19 18.44
N ALA A 85 -7.84 33.52 18.48
CA ALA A 85 -7.43 32.64 17.38
C ALA A 85 -8.54 31.60 17.17
N ALA A 86 -9.06 31.49 15.95
CA ALA A 86 -9.98 30.41 15.63
C ALA A 86 -9.27 29.08 15.91
N PRO A 87 -9.96 28.07 16.50
CA PRO A 87 -9.40 26.74 16.57
C PRO A 87 -9.01 26.30 15.15
N PRO A 88 -7.86 25.62 14.97
CA PRO A 88 -7.47 25.14 13.67
C PRO A 88 -8.63 24.34 13.07
N PRO A 89 -8.95 24.52 11.77
CA PRO A 89 -9.99 23.74 11.14
C PRO A 89 -9.74 22.27 11.46
N PRO A 90 -10.78 21.48 11.79
CA PRO A 90 -10.59 20.05 11.98
C PRO A 90 -9.86 19.52 10.76
N ALA A 91 -8.74 18.83 10.99
CA ALA A 91 -7.98 18.22 9.91
C ALA A 91 -8.97 17.49 8.99
N PRO A 92 -8.85 17.63 7.65
CA PRO A 92 -9.77 16.99 6.72
C PRO A 92 -9.91 15.54 7.17
N ALA A 93 -11.15 15.09 7.36
CA ALA A 93 -11.45 13.76 7.85
C ALA A 93 -10.76 12.74 6.93
N GLY A 94 -9.53 12.37 7.27
CA GLY A 94 -8.87 11.21 6.72
C GLY A 94 -9.76 10.07 7.14
N GLY A 95 -10.50 9.53 6.18
CA GLY A 95 -11.47 8.47 6.44
C GLY A 95 -10.84 7.45 7.38
N GLU A 96 -11.57 7.12 8.45
CA GLU A 96 -11.14 6.20 9.49
C GLU A 96 -10.30 5.09 8.88
N GLU A 97 -9.02 5.03 9.28
CA GLU A 97 -8.07 4.12 8.65
C GLU A 97 -8.55 2.69 8.86
N GLU A 98 -9.12 2.09 7.80
CA GLU A 98 -9.78 0.79 7.84
C GLU A 98 -8.84 -0.25 8.46
N VAL A 99 -9.11 -0.66 9.69
CA VAL A 99 -8.31 -1.68 10.39
C VAL A 99 -8.42 -2.99 9.62
N LEU A 100 -7.28 -3.51 9.15
CA LEU A 100 -7.26 -4.75 8.37
C LEU A 100 -7.35 -5.95 9.32
N PRO A 101 -8.27 -6.90 9.08
CA PRO A 101 -8.52 -8.00 9.99
C PRO A 101 -7.43 -9.09 9.97
N TRP A 102 -6.63 -9.16 8.90
CA TRP A 102 -5.61 -10.18 8.72
C TRP A 102 -4.27 -9.84 9.36
N ARG A 103 -3.42 -10.85 9.54
CA ARG A 103 -2.02 -10.73 9.96
C ARG A 103 -1.10 -10.92 8.76
N ALA A 104 0.03 -10.22 8.73
CA ALA A 104 1.01 -10.36 7.64
C ALA A 104 1.56 -11.80 7.53
N VAL A 105 1.61 -12.55 8.64
CA VAL A 105 2.06 -13.95 8.67
C VAL A 105 1.14 -14.90 7.89
N GLU A 106 -0.12 -14.52 7.65
CA GLU A 106 -1.05 -15.29 6.81
C GLU A 106 -0.62 -15.29 5.33
N ALA A 107 0.34 -14.45 4.94
CA ALA A 107 0.94 -14.51 3.61
C ALA A 107 1.65 -15.86 3.34
N ILE A 108 2.14 -16.53 4.40
CA ILE A 108 2.82 -17.83 4.28
C ILE A 108 1.85 -18.91 3.77
N PRO A 109 0.72 -19.21 4.44
CA PRO A 109 -0.21 -20.21 3.92
C PRO A 109 -0.79 -19.82 2.56
N ILE A 110 -1.03 -18.53 2.29
CA ILE A 110 -1.47 -18.07 0.96
C ILE A 110 -0.45 -18.48 -0.12
N TYR A 111 0.84 -18.17 0.10
CA TYR A 111 1.89 -18.50 -0.86
C TYR A 111 2.09 -20.01 -1.01
N VAL A 112 2.04 -20.77 0.10
CA VAL A 112 2.14 -22.23 0.04
C VAL A 112 0.97 -22.84 -0.74
N ILE A 113 -0.26 -22.37 -0.50
CA ILE A 113 -1.45 -22.82 -1.23
C ILE A 113 -1.34 -22.47 -2.72
N SER A 114 -0.85 -21.28 -3.08
CA SER A 114 -0.68 -20.91 -4.48
C SER A 114 0.33 -21.83 -5.18
N ILE A 115 1.46 -22.14 -4.53
CA ILE A 115 2.45 -23.07 -5.07
C ILE A 115 1.85 -24.47 -5.25
N ILE A 116 1.13 -24.99 -4.26
CA ILE A 116 0.45 -26.29 -4.34
C ILE A 116 -0.56 -26.29 -5.50
N ALA A 117 -1.38 -25.24 -5.62
CA ALA A 117 -2.34 -25.10 -6.71
C ALA A 117 -1.67 -25.08 -8.08
N THR A 118 -0.53 -24.40 -8.21
CA THR A 118 0.29 -24.41 -9.43
C THR A 118 0.77 -25.82 -9.77
N PHE A 119 1.27 -26.59 -8.81
CA PHE A 119 1.69 -27.98 -9.06
C PHE A 119 0.51 -28.89 -9.43
N ILE A 120 -0.65 -28.76 -8.77
CA ILE A 120 -1.86 -29.53 -9.08
C ILE A 120 -2.29 -29.31 -10.54
N VAL A 121 -2.15 -28.09 -11.06
CA VAL A 121 -2.51 -27.76 -12.44
C VAL A 121 -1.40 -28.17 -13.43
N LEU A 122 -0.15 -27.79 -13.16
CA LEU A 122 0.93 -27.91 -14.14
C LEU A 122 1.51 -29.32 -14.26
N VAL A 123 1.50 -30.12 -13.19
CA VAL A 123 2.08 -31.48 -13.24
C VAL A 123 1.30 -32.39 -14.20
N PRO A 124 -0.04 -32.51 -14.11
CA PRO A 124 -0.80 -33.33 -15.07
C PRO A 124 -0.67 -32.82 -16.51
N ILE A 125 -0.69 -31.50 -16.71
CA ILE A 125 -0.52 -30.89 -18.03
C ILE A 125 0.88 -31.21 -18.57
N GLY A 126 1.92 -31.07 -17.75
CA GLY A 126 3.30 -31.40 -18.13
C GLY A 126 3.46 -32.87 -18.53
N PHE A 127 2.84 -33.80 -17.80
CA PHE A 127 2.83 -35.22 -18.19
C PHE A 127 2.09 -35.46 -19.51
N ALA A 128 0.92 -34.86 -19.69
CA ALA A 128 0.13 -34.99 -20.92
C ALA A 128 0.85 -34.38 -22.14
N LEU A 129 1.56 -33.27 -21.96
CA LEU A 129 2.30 -32.57 -23.01
C LEU A 129 3.74 -33.07 -23.17
N ARG A 130 4.20 -34.03 -22.36
CA ARG A 130 5.56 -34.58 -22.42
C ARG A 130 5.96 -35.06 -23.83
N PRO A 131 5.11 -35.78 -24.60
CA PRO A 131 5.47 -36.19 -25.96
C PRO A 131 5.72 -35.02 -26.91
N LEU A 132 5.07 -33.87 -26.66
CA LEU A 132 5.19 -32.66 -27.49
C LEU A 132 6.34 -31.75 -27.04
N THR A 133 6.77 -31.83 -25.79
CA THR A 133 7.80 -30.97 -25.20
C THR A 133 9.16 -31.66 -25.08
N ASN A 134 9.20 -33.00 -25.17
CA ASN A 134 10.41 -33.82 -25.11
C ASN A 134 10.58 -34.67 -26.38
N CYS A 135 10.62 -33.99 -27.52
CA CYS A 135 10.59 -34.53 -28.89
C CYS A 135 11.87 -34.25 -29.73
N GLY A 136 13.00 -33.96 -29.08
CA GLY A 136 14.28 -33.65 -29.73
C GLY A 136 14.51 -32.15 -29.99
N GLU A 137 15.49 -31.82 -30.81
CA GLU A 137 16.03 -30.45 -30.97
C GLU A 137 15.44 -29.67 -32.15
N ASN A 138 14.29 -30.09 -32.69
CA ASN A 138 13.68 -29.39 -33.81
C ASN A 138 12.90 -28.13 -33.38
N LEU A 139 12.67 -27.22 -34.33
CA LEU A 139 11.98 -25.95 -34.09
C LEU A 139 10.55 -26.12 -33.55
N ALA A 140 9.84 -27.18 -33.97
CA ALA A 140 8.50 -27.47 -33.46
C ALA A 140 8.54 -27.81 -31.96
N CYS A 141 9.51 -28.63 -31.56
CA CYS A 141 9.74 -29.01 -30.18
C CYS A 141 10.10 -27.81 -29.30
N ALA A 142 11.01 -26.96 -29.78
CA ALA A 142 11.37 -25.70 -29.13
C ALA A 142 10.14 -24.80 -28.87
N ARG A 143 9.25 -24.67 -29.86
CA ARG A 143 8.02 -23.87 -29.72
C ARG A 143 7.05 -24.46 -28.69
N HIS A 144 6.92 -25.78 -28.62
CA HIS A 144 6.11 -26.41 -27.59
C HIS A 144 6.68 -26.22 -26.19
N GLN A 145 8.01 -26.31 -26.02
CA GLN A 145 8.67 -26.03 -24.75
C GLN A 145 8.46 -24.58 -24.31
N ASP A 146 8.64 -23.62 -25.22
CA ASP A 146 8.44 -22.21 -24.92
C ASP A 146 6.97 -21.88 -24.61
N LEU A 147 6.03 -22.51 -25.31
CA LEU A 147 4.60 -22.40 -24.99
C LEU A 147 4.29 -22.95 -23.59
N PHE A 148 4.85 -24.11 -23.24
CA PHE A 148 4.64 -24.69 -21.90
C PHE A 148 5.22 -23.80 -20.80
N LYS A 149 6.42 -23.23 -21.00
CA LYS A 149 7.00 -22.23 -20.08
C LYS A 149 6.09 -21.00 -19.95
N ALA A 150 5.60 -20.48 -21.07
CA ALA A 150 4.70 -19.32 -21.10
C ALA A 150 3.43 -19.55 -20.28
N LEU A 151 2.77 -20.69 -20.49
CA LEU A 151 1.58 -21.08 -19.75
C LEU A 151 1.88 -21.29 -18.27
N SER A 152 3.03 -21.88 -17.94
CA SER A 152 3.45 -22.13 -16.56
C SER A 152 3.59 -20.84 -15.76
N ILE A 153 4.15 -19.78 -16.35
CA ILE A 153 4.26 -18.45 -15.72
C ILE A 153 2.86 -17.89 -15.45
N GLY A 154 1.99 -17.88 -16.46
CA GLY A 154 0.61 -17.38 -16.31
C GLY A 154 -0.17 -18.14 -15.23
N VAL A 155 -0.05 -19.46 -15.18
CA VAL A 155 -0.70 -20.31 -14.16
C VAL A 155 -0.15 -20.04 -12.77
N ASN A 156 1.16 -19.87 -12.60
CA ASN A 156 1.76 -19.53 -11.31
C ASN A 156 1.20 -18.22 -10.73
N GLU A 157 1.23 -17.16 -11.54
CA GLU A 157 0.80 -15.84 -11.10
C GLU A 157 -0.71 -15.75 -10.91
N LEU A 158 -1.48 -16.42 -11.78
CA LEU A 158 -2.93 -16.50 -11.60
C LEU A 158 -3.28 -17.29 -10.32
N ALA A 159 -2.56 -18.38 -10.01
CA ALA A 159 -2.76 -19.12 -8.78
C ALA A 159 -2.49 -18.25 -7.55
N LEU A 160 -1.43 -17.43 -7.56
CA LEU A 160 -1.16 -16.47 -6.50
C LEU A 160 -2.29 -15.43 -6.35
N LEU A 161 -2.67 -14.77 -7.46
CA LEU A 161 -3.73 -13.77 -7.45
C LEU A 161 -5.06 -14.34 -6.94
N VAL A 162 -5.49 -15.48 -7.50
CA VAL A 162 -6.72 -16.15 -7.10
C VAL A 162 -6.66 -16.54 -5.63
N THR A 163 -5.56 -17.14 -5.17
CA THR A 163 -5.43 -17.56 -3.76
C THR A 163 -5.54 -16.38 -2.81
N VAL A 164 -4.90 -15.25 -3.10
CA VAL A 164 -5.02 -14.02 -2.30
C VAL A 164 -6.47 -13.53 -2.26
N LEU A 165 -7.13 -13.45 -3.41
CA LEU A 165 -8.51 -12.97 -3.50
C LEU A 165 -9.49 -13.89 -2.77
N LEU A 166 -9.33 -15.21 -2.92
CA LEU A 166 -10.14 -16.20 -2.24
C LEU A 166 -9.88 -16.21 -0.73
N TRP A 167 -8.63 -16.05 -0.29
CA TRP A 167 -8.30 -15.94 1.13
C TRP A 167 -8.99 -14.73 1.77
N VAL A 168 -8.86 -13.56 1.16
CA VAL A 168 -9.52 -12.33 1.62
C VAL A 168 -11.05 -12.47 1.62
N ARG A 169 -11.61 -13.16 0.61
CA ARG A 169 -13.06 -13.36 0.47
C ARG A 169 -13.65 -14.38 1.44
N TYR A 170 -12.99 -15.50 1.67
CA TYR A 170 -13.55 -16.63 2.41
C TYR A 170 -13.04 -16.71 3.85
N VAL A 171 -11.81 -16.27 4.13
CA VAL A 171 -11.27 -16.24 5.51
C VAL A 171 -11.66 -14.94 6.22
N HIS A 172 -11.64 -13.81 5.51
CA HIS A 172 -11.86 -12.49 6.11
C HIS A 172 -13.20 -11.83 5.75
N ASN A 173 -13.99 -12.45 4.86
CA ASN A 173 -15.25 -11.90 4.36
C ASN A 173 -15.12 -10.46 3.83
N ARG A 174 -14.00 -10.15 3.16
CA ARG A 174 -13.73 -8.84 2.55
C ARG A 174 -13.64 -8.96 1.03
N GLY A 175 -13.77 -7.83 0.35
CA GLY A 175 -13.61 -7.72 -1.10
C GLY A 175 -12.24 -7.18 -1.53
N PRO A 176 -11.93 -7.17 -2.84
CA PRO A 176 -10.67 -6.67 -3.38
C PRO A 176 -10.36 -5.20 -3.02
N ARG A 177 -11.39 -4.40 -2.74
CA ARG A 177 -11.23 -3.01 -2.26
C ARG A 177 -10.41 -2.91 -0.97
N SER A 178 -10.52 -3.90 -0.08
CA SER A 178 -9.75 -3.95 1.18
C SER A 178 -8.24 -4.12 0.95
N LEU A 179 -7.84 -4.85 -0.10
CA LEU A 179 -6.45 -4.92 -0.58
C LEU A 179 -5.99 -3.58 -1.18
N GLY A 180 -6.92 -2.79 -1.72
CA GLY A 180 -6.63 -1.45 -2.26
C GLY A 180 -6.90 -1.31 -3.75
N PHE A 181 -7.59 -2.29 -4.35
CA PHE A 181 -8.20 -2.14 -5.68
C PHE A 181 -9.38 -1.16 -5.61
N LYS A 182 -9.06 0.14 -5.47
CA LYS A 182 -10.00 1.26 -5.44
C LYS A 182 -9.45 2.42 -6.26
N ASN A 183 -10.33 3.31 -6.71
CA ASN A 183 -9.97 4.51 -7.48
C ASN A 183 -9.24 4.19 -8.80
N LEU A 184 -9.78 3.26 -9.61
CA LEU A 184 -9.35 3.10 -10.99
C LEU A 184 -9.80 4.33 -11.79
N THR A 185 -8.87 5.24 -12.03
CA THR A 185 -9.09 6.46 -12.81
C THR A 185 -7.97 6.61 -13.82
N ALA A 186 -8.23 7.32 -14.93
CA ALA A 186 -7.21 7.61 -15.94
C ALA A 186 -6.01 8.35 -15.31
N ALA A 187 -6.24 9.28 -14.38
CA ALA A 187 -5.18 9.98 -13.67
C ALA A 187 -4.28 9.02 -12.87
N ASN A 188 -4.86 8.08 -12.13
CA ASN A 188 -4.09 7.08 -11.38
C ASN A 188 -3.31 6.14 -12.29
N ALA A 189 -3.89 5.77 -13.44
CA ALA A 189 -3.21 4.98 -14.45
C ALA A 189 -2.02 5.74 -15.07
N LEU A 190 -2.24 6.97 -15.54
CA LEU A 190 -1.21 7.81 -16.16
C LEU A 190 -0.07 8.14 -15.19
N ILE A 191 -0.37 8.38 -13.92
CA ILE A 191 0.65 8.59 -12.89
C ILE A 191 1.46 7.31 -12.67
N GLY A 192 0.82 6.15 -12.61
CA GLY A 192 1.51 4.87 -12.55
C GLY A 192 2.46 4.68 -13.73
N VAL A 193 1.96 4.87 -14.95
CA VAL A 193 2.77 4.78 -16.18
C VAL A 193 3.93 5.77 -16.14
N GLY A 194 3.69 7.04 -15.80
CA GLY A 194 4.74 8.06 -15.73
C GLY A 194 5.83 7.74 -14.70
N ILE A 195 5.45 7.23 -13.52
CA ILE A 195 6.41 6.77 -12.51
C ILE A 195 7.17 5.52 -13.01
N GLY A 196 6.49 4.59 -13.68
CA GLY A 196 7.11 3.42 -14.29
C GLY A 196 8.16 3.79 -15.34
N LEU A 197 7.83 4.72 -16.24
CA LEU A 197 8.75 5.24 -17.25
C LEU A 197 9.98 5.91 -16.62
N ALA A 198 9.76 6.81 -15.66
CA ALA A 198 10.84 7.52 -14.98
C ALA A 198 11.73 6.57 -14.16
N GLY A 199 11.11 5.60 -13.48
CA GLY A 199 11.80 4.59 -12.70
C GLY A 199 12.64 3.67 -13.57
N GLU A 200 12.12 3.23 -14.71
CA GLU A 200 12.85 2.40 -15.67
C GLU A 200 14.01 3.16 -16.31
N PHE A 201 13.79 4.42 -16.70
CA PHE A 201 14.87 5.28 -17.20
C PHE A 201 16.01 5.43 -16.18
N LEU A 202 15.67 5.67 -14.91
CA LEU A 202 16.66 5.71 -13.84
C LEU A 202 17.35 4.35 -13.64
N ALA A 203 16.59 3.25 -13.69
CA ALA A 203 17.14 1.90 -13.56
C ALA A 203 18.15 1.58 -14.67
N LEU A 204 17.88 1.98 -15.92
CA LEU A 204 18.79 1.81 -17.05
C LEU A 204 20.08 2.63 -16.87
N ILE A 205 19.99 3.87 -16.38
CA ILE A 205 21.17 4.69 -16.06
C ILE A 205 22.02 4.01 -15.00
N VAL A 206 21.40 3.59 -13.89
CA VAL A 206 22.10 2.92 -12.78
C VAL A 206 22.73 1.61 -13.24
N ALA A 207 22.00 0.80 -14.01
CA ALA A 207 22.50 -0.46 -14.55
C ALA A 207 23.67 -0.23 -15.51
N GLY A 208 23.62 0.80 -16.37
CA GLY A 208 24.71 1.16 -17.27
C GLY A 208 25.97 1.61 -16.53
N ILE A 209 25.83 2.44 -15.49
CA ILE A 209 26.95 2.87 -14.64
C ILE A 209 27.56 1.66 -13.93
N LEU A 210 26.74 0.80 -13.32
CA LEU A 210 27.21 -0.38 -12.62
C LEU A 210 27.90 -1.36 -13.57
N ALA A 211 27.35 -1.56 -14.77
CA ALA A 211 27.95 -2.39 -15.80
C ALA A 211 29.32 -1.84 -16.24
N ALA A 212 29.44 -0.53 -16.44
CA ALA A 212 30.71 0.11 -16.79
C ALA A 212 31.77 -0.03 -15.67
N ILE A 213 31.35 0.12 -14.41
CA ILE A 213 32.22 -0.10 -13.25
C ILE A 213 32.68 -1.56 -13.22
N ILE A 214 31.77 -2.53 -13.31
CA ILE A 214 32.15 -3.95 -13.28
C ILE A 214 33.07 -4.30 -14.45
N GLN A 215 32.75 -3.81 -15.65
CA GLN A 215 33.56 -4.05 -16.85
C GLN A 215 34.98 -3.47 -16.72
N SER A 216 35.15 -2.33 -16.03
CA SER A 216 36.48 -1.76 -15.81
C SER A 216 37.37 -2.68 -14.95
N PHE A 217 36.79 -3.45 -14.02
CA PHE A 217 37.52 -4.41 -13.20
C PHE A 217 37.64 -5.80 -13.84
N THR A 218 36.61 -6.29 -14.53
CA THR A 218 36.57 -7.68 -15.05
C THR A 218 37.03 -7.80 -16.50
N HIS A 219 37.10 -6.67 -17.21
CA HIS A 219 37.36 -6.58 -18.65
C HIS A 219 36.38 -7.41 -19.49
N SER A 220 35.24 -7.78 -18.90
CA SER A 220 34.22 -8.62 -19.49
C SER A 220 32.91 -7.84 -19.55
N PRO A 221 32.17 -7.89 -20.66
CA PRO A 221 30.88 -7.24 -20.76
C PRO A 221 29.89 -7.86 -19.77
N VAL A 222 29.21 -7.03 -18.99
CA VAL A 222 28.13 -7.46 -18.10
C VAL A 222 26.88 -7.68 -18.95
N GLN A 223 26.40 -8.92 -18.98
CA GLN A 223 25.13 -9.24 -19.63
C GLN A 223 23.99 -9.06 -18.65
N THR A 224 22.91 -8.45 -19.12
CA THR A 224 21.67 -8.35 -18.33
C THR A 224 21.02 -9.73 -18.26
N PRO A 225 20.60 -10.18 -17.06
CA PRO A 225 19.83 -11.41 -16.94
C PRO A 225 18.56 -11.31 -17.77
N LYS A 226 18.27 -12.38 -18.53
CA LYS A 226 17.01 -12.48 -19.28
C LYS A 226 15.86 -12.59 -18.29
N GLN A 227 14.84 -11.75 -18.45
CA GLN A 227 13.61 -11.83 -17.66
C GLN A 227 12.91 -13.18 -17.91
N ILE A 228 13.03 -13.72 -19.13
CA ILE A 228 12.43 -15.00 -19.52
C ILE A 228 13.39 -15.78 -20.41
N SER A 229 13.62 -17.06 -20.10
CA SER A 229 14.48 -17.93 -20.91
C SER A 229 13.69 -18.63 -22.04
N LEU A 230 13.35 -17.86 -23.08
CA LEU A 230 12.81 -18.35 -24.35
C LEU A 230 13.93 -18.74 -25.33
N GLN A 231 13.62 -19.58 -26.31
CA GLN A 231 14.52 -19.86 -27.42
C GLN A 231 14.64 -18.65 -28.37
N THR A 232 15.62 -18.67 -29.29
CA THR A 232 15.98 -17.54 -30.16
C THR A 232 14.86 -17.13 -31.14
N HIS A 233 13.95 -18.05 -31.48
CA HIS A 233 12.86 -17.80 -32.43
C HIS A 233 11.49 -18.27 -31.89
N PRO A 234 10.96 -17.62 -30.84
CA PRO A 234 9.66 -18.00 -30.27
C PRO A 234 8.53 -17.65 -31.25
N ALA A 235 7.48 -18.47 -31.28
CA ALA A 235 6.31 -18.18 -32.08
C ALA A 235 5.58 -16.91 -31.56
N VAL A 236 4.91 -16.18 -32.45
CA VAL A 236 4.15 -14.97 -32.07
C VAL A 236 3.10 -15.27 -31.01
N SER A 237 2.43 -16.41 -31.10
CA SER A 237 1.46 -16.87 -30.10
C SER A 237 2.09 -17.02 -28.70
N VAL A 238 3.30 -17.57 -28.61
CA VAL A 238 4.05 -17.67 -27.36
C VAL A 238 4.34 -16.28 -26.81
N LEU A 239 4.83 -15.35 -27.64
CA LEU A 239 5.13 -13.99 -27.21
C LEU A 239 3.89 -13.26 -26.67
N VAL A 240 2.73 -13.45 -27.30
CA VAL A 240 1.47 -12.87 -26.81
C VAL A 240 1.09 -13.44 -25.44
N ILE A 241 1.15 -14.76 -25.28
CA ILE A 241 0.80 -15.43 -24.01
C ILE A 241 1.77 -15.01 -22.89
N VAL A 242 3.07 -15.01 -23.18
CA VAL A 242 4.09 -14.55 -22.23
C VAL A 242 3.89 -13.09 -21.89
N GLY A 243 3.67 -12.23 -22.89
CA GLY A 243 3.43 -10.80 -22.70
C GLY A 243 2.22 -10.54 -21.81
N ILE A 244 1.09 -11.21 -22.05
CA ILE A 244 -0.09 -11.11 -21.17
C ILE A 244 0.24 -11.56 -19.74
N SER A 245 0.93 -12.69 -19.60
CA SER A 245 1.28 -13.23 -18.28
C SER A 245 2.16 -12.24 -17.51
N VAL A 246 3.22 -11.75 -18.13
CA VAL A 246 4.28 -10.95 -17.48
C VAL A 246 3.92 -9.48 -17.34
N ILE A 247 3.24 -8.91 -18.34
CA ILE A 247 2.90 -7.48 -18.36
C ILE A 247 1.58 -7.22 -17.66
N ALA A 248 0.66 -8.19 -17.61
CA ALA A 248 -0.63 -8.01 -16.94
C ALA A 248 -0.76 -8.89 -15.69
N ILE A 249 -0.79 -10.22 -15.84
CA ILE A 249 -1.15 -11.11 -14.72
C ILE A 249 -0.17 -10.96 -13.54
N THR A 250 1.14 -10.97 -13.81
CA THR A 250 2.20 -10.85 -12.79
C THR A 250 2.05 -9.56 -11.96
N PRO A 251 2.01 -8.33 -12.54
CA PRO A 251 1.76 -7.13 -11.76
C PRO A 251 0.49 -7.17 -10.89
N PHE A 252 -0.62 -7.71 -11.40
CA PHE A 252 -1.84 -7.81 -10.59
C PHE A 252 -1.67 -8.77 -9.40
N ALA A 253 -1.07 -9.93 -9.63
CA ALA A 253 -0.82 -10.95 -8.60
C ALA A 253 0.14 -10.43 -7.53
N GLU A 254 1.28 -9.92 -7.95
CA GLU A 254 2.34 -9.46 -7.06
C GLU A 254 1.90 -8.21 -6.28
N GLU A 255 1.27 -7.23 -6.94
CA GLU A 255 0.77 -6.06 -6.21
C GLU A 255 -0.34 -6.41 -5.21
N ALA A 256 -1.23 -7.36 -5.54
CA ALA A 256 -2.24 -7.83 -4.59
C ALA A 256 -1.60 -8.47 -3.35
N PHE A 257 -0.62 -9.34 -3.56
CA PHE A 257 0.04 -10.08 -2.49
C PHE A 257 1.00 -9.20 -1.67
N PHE A 258 2.00 -8.62 -2.31
CA PHE A 258 3.04 -7.88 -1.62
C PHE A 258 2.55 -6.53 -1.11
N ARG A 259 1.78 -5.79 -1.91
CA ARG A 259 1.38 -4.41 -1.54
C ARG A 259 0.01 -4.41 -0.87
N GLY A 260 -0.96 -5.11 -1.45
CA GLY A 260 -2.32 -5.15 -0.94
C GLY A 260 -2.45 -5.90 0.38
N PHE A 261 -1.80 -7.07 0.48
CA PHE A 261 -1.91 -7.93 1.65
C PHE A 261 -0.81 -7.66 2.69
N ILE A 262 0.47 -7.78 2.30
CA ILE A 262 1.61 -7.68 3.22
C ILE A 262 1.90 -6.23 3.62
N PHE A 263 2.26 -5.36 2.67
CA PHE A 263 2.69 -3.98 2.95
C PHE A 263 1.65 -3.19 3.73
N ARG A 264 0.39 -3.21 3.29
CA ARG A 264 -0.67 -2.48 3.99
C ARG A 264 -0.83 -2.93 5.43
N ARG A 265 -0.69 -4.23 5.70
CA ARG A 265 -0.75 -4.73 7.08
C ARG A 265 0.47 -4.32 7.89
N LEU A 266 1.66 -4.35 7.29
CA LEU A 266 2.89 -3.85 7.92
C LEU A 266 2.80 -2.35 8.20
N GLY A 267 2.19 -1.56 7.31
CA GLY A 267 1.97 -0.12 7.47
C GLY A 267 1.06 0.26 8.64
N GLN A 268 0.15 -0.64 9.05
CA GLN A 268 -0.67 -0.47 10.26
C GLN A 268 0.06 -0.86 11.55
N ARG A 269 1.22 -1.53 11.46
CA ARG A 269 1.95 -2.07 12.62
C ARG A 269 3.30 -1.39 12.85
N TYR A 270 3.96 -0.93 11.78
CA TYR A 270 5.30 -0.37 11.81
C TYR A 270 5.31 1.02 11.19
N ARG A 271 6.37 1.78 11.47
CA ARG A 271 6.62 3.06 10.79
C ARG A 271 6.77 2.81 9.29
N LEU A 272 6.35 3.79 8.47
CA LEU A 272 6.34 3.69 7.02
C LEU A 272 7.64 3.12 6.43
N GLY A 273 8.80 3.66 6.83
CA GLY A 273 10.09 3.20 6.31
C GLY A 273 10.32 1.70 6.52
N TRP A 274 10.00 1.18 7.70
CA TRP A 274 10.11 -0.25 7.98
C TRP A 274 9.09 -1.09 7.19
N ALA A 275 7.86 -0.60 7.03
CA ALA A 275 6.87 -1.30 6.21
C ALA A 275 7.31 -1.41 4.74
N VAL A 276 7.88 -0.33 4.18
CA VAL A 276 8.43 -0.30 2.81
C VAL A 276 9.60 -1.28 2.69
N VAL A 277 10.59 -1.19 3.57
CA VAL A 277 11.78 -2.05 3.54
C VAL A 277 11.42 -3.53 3.69
N LEU A 278 10.57 -3.88 4.66
CA LEU A 278 10.18 -5.27 4.89
C LEU A 278 9.39 -5.85 3.71
N SER A 279 8.43 -5.09 3.16
CA SER A 279 7.67 -5.56 1.99
C SER A 279 8.57 -5.73 0.76
N ALA A 280 9.47 -4.77 0.50
CA ALA A 280 10.41 -4.83 -0.60
C ALA A 280 11.44 -5.97 -0.44
N ALA A 281 11.89 -6.25 0.78
CA ALA A 281 12.80 -7.35 1.07
C ALA A 281 12.13 -8.71 0.81
N ILE A 282 10.89 -8.90 1.29
CA ILE A 282 10.12 -10.15 1.04
C ILE A 282 9.92 -10.33 -0.47
N PHE A 283 9.58 -9.25 -1.19
CA PHE A 283 9.46 -9.25 -2.64
C PHE A 283 10.75 -9.73 -3.32
N ALA A 284 11.89 -9.11 -3.02
CA ALA A 284 13.18 -9.46 -3.61
C ALA A 284 13.66 -10.87 -3.28
N VAL A 285 13.48 -11.33 -2.03
CA VAL A 285 13.91 -12.67 -1.60
C VAL A 285 13.13 -13.76 -2.31
N LEU A 286 11.81 -13.60 -2.51
CA LEU A 286 10.99 -14.62 -3.17
C LEU A 286 11.26 -14.74 -4.68
N HIS A 287 12.02 -13.82 -5.28
CA HIS A 287 12.49 -13.97 -6.66
C HIS A 287 13.68 -14.94 -6.80
N LEU A 288 14.40 -15.23 -5.71
CA LEU A 288 15.46 -16.26 -5.65
C LEU A 288 16.58 -16.11 -6.72
N ILE A 289 16.82 -14.90 -7.21
CA ILE A 289 17.89 -14.60 -8.17
C ILE A 289 18.85 -13.56 -7.55
N PRO A 290 19.92 -14.00 -6.86
CA PRO A 290 20.81 -13.11 -6.10
C PRO A 290 21.33 -11.90 -6.89
N PHE A 291 21.65 -12.10 -8.17
CA PHE A 291 22.24 -11.06 -9.04
C PHE A 291 21.34 -9.84 -9.28
N ILE A 292 20.01 -10.00 -9.19
CA ILE A 292 19.04 -8.91 -9.44
C ILE A 292 18.22 -8.55 -8.21
N MET A 293 18.55 -9.11 -7.04
CA MET A 293 17.81 -8.82 -5.81
C MET A 293 17.82 -7.34 -5.44
N LEU A 294 18.94 -6.63 -5.64
CA LEU A 294 19.03 -5.20 -5.31
C LEU A 294 18.12 -4.34 -6.22
N PRO A 295 18.16 -4.49 -7.56
CA PRO A 295 17.17 -3.86 -8.44
C PRO A 295 15.71 -4.21 -8.09
N ILE A 296 15.42 -5.49 -7.83
CA ILE A 296 14.06 -5.94 -7.46
C ILE A 296 13.63 -5.34 -6.12
N PHE A 297 14.53 -5.22 -5.16
CA PHE A 297 14.27 -4.54 -3.88
C PHE A 297 13.94 -3.06 -4.09
N ALA A 298 14.70 -2.37 -4.94
CA ALA A 298 14.45 -0.96 -5.25
C ALA A 298 13.08 -0.75 -5.92
N LEU A 299 12.74 -1.59 -6.91
CA LEU A 299 11.39 -1.63 -7.50
C LEU A 299 10.33 -1.94 -6.43
N GLY A 300 10.62 -2.92 -5.57
CA GLY A 300 9.93 -3.26 -4.33
C GLY A 300 9.47 -2.04 -3.55
N ALA A 301 10.46 -1.23 -3.17
CA ALA A 301 10.31 -0.04 -2.34
C ALA A 301 9.57 1.09 -3.06
N LEU A 302 9.85 1.29 -4.36
CA LEU A 302 9.15 2.26 -5.20
C LEU A 302 7.65 1.97 -5.23
N LEU A 303 7.27 0.74 -5.57
CA LEU A 303 5.87 0.30 -5.67
C LEU A 303 5.13 0.42 -4.33
N ALA A 304 5.75 0.02 -3.22
CA ALA A 304 5.18 0.23 -1.88
C ALA A 304 4.95 1.72 -1.55
N SER A 305 5.90 2.58 -1.93
CA SER A 305 5.81 4.03 -1.73
C SER A 305 4.67 4.64 -2.55
N ILE A 306 4.44 4.16 -3.79
CA ILE A 306 3.30 4.57 -4.61
C ILE A 306 1.98 4.23 -3.91
N VAL A 307 1.83 2.99 -3.42
CA VAL A 307 0.60 2.57 -2.71
C VAL A 307 0.35 3.41 -1.46
N TYR A 308 1.41 3.73 -0.71
CA TYR A 308 1.30 4.61 0.45
C TYR A 308 0.82 6.02 0.08
N ALA A 309 1.40 6.62 -0.95
CA ALA A 309 1.09 7.99 -1.37
C ALA A 309 -0.31 8.09 -2.01
N ARG A 310 -0.70 7.09 -2.82
CA ARG A 310 -1.93 7.12 -3.62
C ARG A 310 -3.13 6.48 -2.94
N LYS A 311 -2.90 5.71 -1.86
CA LYS A 311 -3.92 4.92 -1.14
C LYS A 311 -4.74 4.03 -2.09
N SER A 312 -4.12 3.58 -3.19
CA SER A 312 -4.70 2.74 -4.23
C SER A 312 -3.61 1.85 -4.79
N LEU A 313 -3.96 0.61 -5.15
CA LEU A 313 -3.06 -0.32 -5.83
C LEU A 313 -2.87 0.03 -7.31
N PHE A 314 -3.87 0.63 -7.98
CA PHE A 314 -3.82 0.80 -9.43
C PHE A 314 -2.60 1.58 -9.93
N PRO A 315 -2.21 2.73 -9.34
CA PRO A 315 -0.97 3.41 -9.76
C PRO A 315 0.28 2.53 -9.65
N SER A 316 0.36 1.68 -8.62
CA SER A 316 1.47 0.74 -8.44
C SER A 316 1.43 -0.38 -9.47
N VAL A 317 0.24 -0.95 -9.72
CA VAL A 317 0.02 -1.95 -10.78
C VAL A 317 0.46 -1.38 -12.12
N PHE A 318 -0.01 -0.19 -12.52
CA PHE A 318 0.38 0.41 -13.81
C PHE A 318 1.86 0.74 -13.90
N ALA A 319 2.49 1.22 -12.81
CA ALA A 319 3.94 1.41 -12.79
C ALA A 319 4.68 0.09 -13.03
N HIS A 320 4.26 -0.98 -12.34
CA HIS A 320 4.84 -2.31 -12.49
C HIS A 320 4.60 -2.91 -13.88
N MET A 321 3.38 -2.76 -14.44
CA MET A 321 3.09 -3.13 -15.83
C MET A 321 4.00 -2.41 -16.81
N THR A 322 4.29 -1.12 -16.60
CA THR A 322 5.21 -0.35 -17.44
C THR A 322 6.65 -0.87 -17.35
N PHE A 323 7.15 -1.12 -16.15
CA PHE A 323 8.47 -1.76 -15.94
C PHE A 323 8.56 -3.09 -16.69
N ASN A 324 7.58 -3.97 -16.50
CA ASN A 324 7.57 -5.29 -17.14
C ASN A 324 7.41 -5.19 -18.67
N ALA A 325 6.62 -4.23 -19.17
CA ALA A 325 6.44 -4.01 -20.60
C ALA A 325 7.74 -3.56 -21.28
N ILE A 326 8.49 -2.65 -20.65
CA ILE A 326 9.76 -2.18 -21.19
C ILE A 326 10.79 -3.30 -21.15
N GLY A 327 10.96 -3.97 -19.99
CA GLY A 327 11.89 -5.10 -19.86
C GLY A 327 11.61 -6.21 -20.90
N PHE A 328 10.33 -6.60 -21.02
CA PHE A 328 9.90 -7.60 -22.00
C PHE A 328 10.19 -7.15 -23.44
N THR A 329 9.89 -5.89 -23.79
CA THR A 329 10.10 -5.35 -25.14
C THR A 329 11.58 -5.23 -25.48
N LEU A 330 12.39 -4.69 -24.56
CA LEU A 330 13.84 -4.56 -24.75
C LEU A 330 14.49 -5.93 -24.94
N GLN A 331 14.15 -6.90 -24.08
CA GLN A 331 14.65 -8.26 -24.25
C GLN A 331 14.32 -8.82 -25.63
N PHE A 332 13.10 -8.59 -26.14
CA PHE A 332 12.70 -9.09 -27.45
C PHE A 332 13.42 -8.40 -28.62
N ILE A 333 13.66 -7.08 -28.52
CA ILE A 333 14.46 -6.35 -29.51
C ILE A 333 15.89 -6.91 -29.55
N PHE A 334 16.48 -7.24 -28.41
CA PHE A 334 17.83 -7.82 -28.33
C PHE A 334 17.88 -9.30 -28.74
N LEU A 335 16.81 -10.08 -28.56
CA LEU A 335 16.74 -11.47 -29.02
C LEU A 335 16.63 -11.62 -30.55
N ARG A 336 16.25 -10.55 -31.26
CA ARG A 336 16.17 -10.52 -32.74
C ARG A 336 17.48 -10.13 -33.42
N LYS A 337 18.49 -9.72 -32.67
CA LYS A 337 19.85 -9.42 -33.16
C LYS A 337 20.76 -10.61 -32.90
#